data_AF-A0AAV9Z079-F1
#
_entry.id   AF-A0AAV9Z079-F1
#
_cell.length_a   1.000
_cell.length_b   1.000
_cell.length_c   1.000
_cell.angle_alpha   90.00
_cell.angle_beta   90.00
_cell.angle_gamma   90.00
#
_symmetry.space_group_name_H-M   'P 1'
#
loop_
_entity.id
_entity.type
_entity.pdbx_description
1 polymer ?
#
loop_
_entity_poly.entity_id
_entity_poly.type
_entity_poly.pdbx_seq_one_letter_code
_entity_poly.pdbx_strand_id
1 'polypeptide(L)'
;MARLDMHVDTWKKSQKVEDELIPSPNPASRDHWSLGAPDKRISPYALESKEHKNPLFRNFNMKLREYLARHHPSHSIRLEDDLEILPCKALYVDFQSTVTWKSQRDVLRCNSSFHNRPRYDSVIYDAEDDPLAMGELALVFRCFLPNRHTLDLAMIRPFRSSTWHPKTRTDCPIRERKSGVMFIALEHVVRGALLCPIFGASREAFYVIDCIDEDMFLRLHGIK
;
A
#
# COMPACT_ATOMS: atom_id res chain seq x y z
N MET A 1 5.71 29.96 32.11
CA MET A 1 5.73 28.50 31.85
C MET A 1 4.42 27.94 31.25
N ALA A 2 3.31 28.69 31.14
CA ALA A 2 2.01 28.14 30.68
C ALA A 2 1.87 27.88 29.15
N ARG A 3 2.84 28.28 28.32
CA ARG A 3 2.71 28.25 26.85
C ARG A 3 3.18 26.94 26.21
N LEU A 4 3.97 26.14 26.94
CA LEU A 4 4.46 24.85 26.46
C LEU A 4 3.46 23.71 26.75
N ASP A 5 2.83 23.71 27.93
CA ASP A 5 1.85 22.69 28.35
C ASP A 5 0.61 22.67 27.46
N MET A 6 0.12 23.85 27.06
CA MET A 6 -1.05 23.97 26.20
C MET A 6 -0.85 23.33 24.82
N HIS A 7 0.39 23.34 24.29
CA HIS A 7 0.73 22.65 23.05
C HIS A 7 0.77 21.13 23.27
N VAL A 8 1.44 20.64 24.31
CA VAL A 8 1.51 19.20 24.57
C VAL A 8 0.11 18.59 24.74
N ASP A 9 -0.81 19.31 25.39
CA ASP A 9 -2.18 18.85 25.58
C ASP A 9 -3.00 18.86 24.29
N THR A 10 -2.77 19.83 23.39
CA THR A 10 -3.43 19.82 22.06
C THR A 10 -2.92 18.69 21.19
N TRP A 11 -1.61 18.40 21.21
CA TRP A 11 -1.02 17.29 20.46
C TRP A 11 -1.52 15.93 20.97
N LYS A 12 -1.57 15.73 22.30
CA LYS A 12 -2.14 14.52 22.90
C LYS A 12 -3.62 14.34 22.59
N LYS A 13 -4.40 15.44 22.55
CA LYS A 13 -5.82 15.39 22.15
C LYS A 13 -5.98 15.01 20.69
N SER A 14 -5.17 15.57 19.79
CA SER A 14 -5.20 15.24 18.36
C SER A 14 -4.83 13.77 18.12
N GLN A 15 -3.80 13.27 18.81
CA GLN A 15 -3.38 11.87 18.72
C GLN A 15 -4.48 10.91 19.20
N LYS A 16 -5.18 11.27 20.29
CA LYS A 16 -6.30 10.48 20.81
C LYS A 16 -7.52 10.45 19.87
N VAL A 17 -7.77 11.55 19.17
CA VAL A 17 -8.85 11.63 18.15
C VAL A 17 -8.47 10.85 16.89
N GLU A 18 -7.21 10.88 16.47
CA GLU A 18 -6.72 10.04 15.37
C GLU A 18 -6.83 8.55 15.70
N ASP A 19 -6.47 8.13 16.93
CA ASP A 19 -6.61 6.75 17.40
C ASP A 19 -8.08 6.28 17.45
N GLU A 20 -9.03 7.15 17.83
CA GLU A 20 -10.47 6.84 17.85
C GLU A 20 -11.10 6.74 16.46
N LEU A 21 -10.51 7.38 15.44
CA LEU A 21 -10.97 7.35 14.04
C LEU A 21 -10.43 6.16 13.24
N ILE A 22 -9.43 5.45 13.78
CA ILE A 22 -8.96 4.19 13.21
C ILE A 22 -9.98 3.11 13.60
N PRO A 23 -10.66 2.46 12.64
CA PRO A 23 -11.61 1.40 12.96
C PRO A 23 -10.92 0.36 13.83
N SER A 24 -11.46 0.09 15.03
CA SER A 24 -10.93 -0.98 15.88
C SER A 24 -10.85 -2.29 15.06
N PRO A 25 -9.76 -3.09 15.20
CA PRO A 25 -9.66 -4.36 14.49
C PRO A 25 -10.97 -5.13 14.63
N ASN A 26 -11.56 -5.55 13.51
CA ASN A 26 -12.76 -6.35 13.56
C ASN A 26 -12.39 -7.69 14.21
N PRO A 27 -12.86 -8.02 15.42
CA PRO A 27 -12.40 -9.22 16.13
C PRO A 27 -12.81 -10.53 15.43
N ALA A 28 -13.67 -10.46 14.40
CA ALA A 28 -14.02 -11.59 13.54
C ALA A 28 -13.04 -11.82 12.38
N SER A 29 -12.21 -10.84 12.05
CA SER A 29 -11.17 -10.93 11.01
C SER A 29 -9.89 -11.47 11.63
N ARG A 30 -9.44 -12.66 11.23
CA ARG A 30 -8.11 -13.18 11.59
C ARG A 30 -6.98 -12.53 10.79
N ASP A 31 -7.33 -11.77 9.76
CA ASP A 31 -6.38 -11.15 8.85
C ASP A 31 -5.73 -9.94 9.51
N HIS A 32 -4.43 -9.73 9.26
CA HIS A 32 -3.69 -8.57 9.75
C HIS A 32 -3.94 -7.32 8.90
N TRP A 33 -4.92 -7.33 8.02
CA TRP A 33 -5.32 -6.17 7.23
C TRP A 33 -6.83 -5.97 7.22
N SER A 34 -7.25 -4.75 6.90
CA SER A 34 -8.65 -4.47 6.55
C SER A 34 -8.77 -3.34 5.54
N LEU A 35 -9.83 -3.39 4.74
CA LEU A 35 -10.13 -2.38 3.72
C LEU A 35 -11.06 -1.31 4.27
N GLY A 36 -10.79 -0.05 3.93
CA GLY A 36 -11.57 1.11 4.36
C GLY A 36 -12.01 2.01 3.20
N ALA A 37 -12.98 2.87 3.50
CA ALA A 37 -13.57 3.83 2.56
C ALA A 37 -13.94 3.18 1.21
N PRO A 38 -14.90 2.21 1.21
CA PRO A 38 -15.34 1.53 0.01
C PRO A 38 -16.03 2.51 -0.95
N ASP A 39 -15.79 2.33 -2.24
CA ASP A 39 -16.53 2.98 -3.33
C ASP A 39 -17.66 2.05 -3.82
N LYS A 40 -18.19 2.30 -5.01
CA LYS A 40 -19.18 1.44 -5.65
C LYS A 40 -18.55 0.16 -6.19
N ARG A 41 -19.22 -0.98 -5.98
CA ARG A 41 -18.91 -2.24 -6.65
C ARG A 41 -19.11 -2.12 -8.16
N ILE A 42 -18.12 -2.57 -8.92
CA ILE A 42 -18.07 -2.44 -10.38
C ILE A 42 -17.33 -3.63 -11.00
N SER A 43 -17.51 -3.87 -12.30
CA SER A 43 -16.68 -4.83 -13.01
C SER A 43 -15.26 -4.27 -13.27
N PRO A 44 -14.23 -5.12 -13.37
CA PRO A 44 -12.88 -4.68 -13.75
C PRO A 44 -12.85 -3.89 -15.07
N TYR A 45 -13.67 -4.28 -16.05
CA TYR A 45 -13.79 -3.57 -17.33
C TYR A 45 -14.40 -2.16 -17.16
N ALA A 46 -15.40 -2.02 -16.30
CA ALA A 46 -16.00 -0.72 -16.01
C ALA A 46 -15.01 0.21 -15.28
N LEU A 47 -14.18 -0.33 -14.37
CA LEU A 47 -13.10 0.43 -13.74
C LEU A 47 -12.07 0.91 -14.77
N GLU A 48 -11.61 0.02 -15.64
CA GLU A 48 -10.68 0.36 -16.72
C GLU A 48 -11.23 1.46 -17.63
N SER A 49 -12.51 1.36 -18.00
CA SER A 49 -13.19 2.36 -18.83
C SER A 49 -13.32 3.70 -18.10
N LYS A 50 -13.61 3.70 -16.79
CA LYS A 50 -13.68 4.90 -15.94
C LYS A 50 -12.32 5.60 -15.87
N GLU A 51 -11.25 4.82 -15.73
CA GLU A 51 -9.87 5.28 -15.58
C GLU A 51 -9.11 5.35 -16.93
N HIS A 52 -9.80 5.43 -18.07
CA HIS A 52 -9.19 5.39 -19.42
C HIS A 52 -8.09 6.43 -19.67
N LYS A 53 -8.10 7.56 -18.94
CA LYS A 53 -7.06 8.61 -19.03
C LYS A 53 -5.81 8.28 -18.21
N ASN A 54 -5.90 7.33 -17.28
CA ASN A 54 -4.82 6.96 -16.40
C ASN A 54 -4.09 5.72 -16.96
N PRO A 55 -2.83 5.86 -17.42
CA PRO A 55 -2.10 4.77 -18.06
C PRO A 55 -1.84 3.58 -17.12
N LEU A 56 -1.93 3.76 -15.80
CA LEU A 56 -1.81 2.68 -14.82
C LEU A 56 -2.91 1.62 -14.98
N PHE A 57 -4.11 2.04 -15.40
CA PHE A 57 -5.28 1.18 -15.53
C PHE A 57 -5.42 0.55 -16.93
N ARG A 58 -4.47 0.81 -17.83
CA ARG A 58 -4.47 0.20 -19.16
C ARG A 58 -4.39 -1.33 -19.04
N ASN A 59 -5.32 -2.02 -19.68
CA ASN A 59 -5.50 -3.47 -19.66
C ASN A 59 -5.70 -4.03 -18.24
N PHE A 60 -6.31 -3.25 -17.33
CA PHE A 60 -6.54 -3.67 -15.95
C PHE A 60 -7.31 -5.00 -15.87
N ASN A 61 -8.41 -5.15 -16.61
CA ASN A 61 -9.22 -6.37 -16.58
C ASN A 61 -8.40 -7.59 -17.02
N MET A 62 -7.63 -7.47 -18.10
CA MET A 62 -6.80 -8.55 -18.62
C MET A 62 -5.70 -8.95 -17.62
N LYS A 63 -4.95 -7.98 -17.09
CA LYS A 63 -3.87 -8.22 -16.13
C LYS A 63 -4.39 -8.83 -14.82
N LEU A 64 -5.57 -8.41 -14.35
CA LEU A 64 -6.19 -8.99 -13.16
C LEU A 64 -6.53 -10.47 -13.40
N ARG A 65 -7.14 -10.81 -14.54
CA ARG A 65 -7.46 -12.20 -14.89
C ARG A 65 -6.20 -13.06 -15.02
N GLU A 66 -5.14 -12.54 -15.63
CA GLU A 66 -3.84 -13.22 -15.71
C GLU A 66 -3.23 -13.47 -14.33
N TYR A 67 -3.33 -12.50 -13.41
CA TYR A 67 -2.87 -12.66 -12.03
C TYR A 67 -3.66 -13.77 -11.32
N LEU A 68 -5.00 -13.72 -11.39
CA LEU A 68 -5.87 -14.70 -10.75
C LEU A 68 -5.64 -16.12 -11.30
N ALA A 69 -5.48 -16.27 -12.62
CA ALA A 69 -5.20 -17.57 -13.25
C ALA A 69 -3.85 -18.16 -12.80
N ARG A 70 -2.84 -17.30 -12.56
CA ARG A 70 -1.50 -17.73 -12.14
C ARG A 70 -1.44 -18.10 -10.66
N HIS A 71 -2.03 -17.29 -9.78
CA HIS A 71 -1.87 -17.41 -8.33
C HIS A 71 -3.02 -18.12 -7.62
N HIS A 72 -4.18 -18.22 -8.27
CA HIS A 72 -5.36 -18.90 -7.72
C HIS A 72 -5.97 -19.90 -8.73
N PRO A 73 -5.20 -20.87 -9.26
CA PRO A 73 -5.66 -21.78 -10.32
C PRO A 73 -6.82 -22.68 -9.89
N SER A 74 -6.93 -22.97 -8.59
CA SER A 74 -8.04 -23.71 -7.97
C SER A 74 -9.39 -23.00 -8.14
N HIS A 75 -9.35 -21.69 -8.39
CA HIS A 75 -10.49 -20.87 -8.72
C HIS A 75 -10.49 -20.73 -10.24
N SER A 76 -11.02 -21.73 -10.95
CA SER A 76 -11.07 -21.72 -12.41
C SER A 76 -11.90 -20.54 -12.89
N ILE A 77 -11.24 -19.44 -13.24
CA ILE A 77 -11.88 -18.23 -13.79
C ILE A 77 -11.83 -18.34 -15.30
N ARG A 78 -12.99 -18.46 -15.91
CA ARG A 78 -13.16 -18.40 -17.36
C ARG A 78 -13.16 -16.95 -17.82
N LEU A 79 -12.92 -16.71 -19.10
CA LEU A 79 -12.93 -15.36 -19.66
C LEU A 79 -14.33 -14.73 -19.55
N GLU A 80 -15.36 -15.56 -19.66
CA GLU A 80 -16.78 -15.21 -19.63
C GLU A 80 -17.31 -14.97 -18.20
N ASP A 81 -16.53 -15.31 -17.17
CA ASP A 81 -16.99 -15.16 -15.80
C ASP A 81 -17.12 -13.68 -15.42
N ASP A 82 -18.27 -13.33 -14.84
CA ASP A 82 -18.54 -12.00 -14.30
C ASP A 82 -17.75 -11.79 -13.01
N LEU A 83 -16.64 -11.06 -13.14
CA LEU A 83 -15.86 -10.59 -11.99
C LEU A 83 -16.43 -9.25 -11.52
N GLU A 84 -16.56 -9.13 -10.20
CA GLU A 84 -16.85 -7.86 -9.55
C GLU A 84 -15.70 -7.48 -8.62
N ILE A 85 -15.45 -6.18 -8.52
CA ILE A 85 -14.51 -5.61 -7.57
C ILE A 85 -15.19 -4.52 -6.76
N LEU A 86 -14.78 -4.39 -5.49
CA LEU A 86 -15.12 -3.28 -4.62
C LEU A 86 -13.84 -2.48 -4.36
N PRO A 87 -13.59 -1.41 -5.12
CA PRO A 87 -12.49 -0.49 -4.86
C PRO A 87 -12.62 0.16 -3.48
N CYS A 88 -11.50 0.29 -2.80
CA CYS A 88 -11.36 0.91 -1.49
C CYS A 88 -10.27 1.96 -1.53
N LYS A 89 -10.37 2.98 -0.68
CA LYS A 89 -9.46 4.13 -0.65
C LYS A 89 -8.47 4.10 0.51
N ALA A 90 -8.69 3.22 1.47
CA ALA A 90 -7.84 3.03 2.63
C ALA A 90 -7.53 1.54 2.84
N LEU A 91 -6.32 1.28 3.32
CA LEU A 91 -5.84 -0.01 3.77
C LEU A 91 -5.28 0.17 5.19
N TYR A 92 -5.78 -0.63 6.12
CA TYR A 92 -5.24 -0.72 7.48
C TYR A 92 -4.41 -1.98 7.56
N VAL A 93 -3.16 -1.89 8.02
CA VAL A 93 -2.27 -3.04 8.16
C VAL A 93 -1.75 -3.09 9.59
N ASP A 94 -2.08 -4.17 10.28
CA ASP A 94 -1.52 -4.51 11.57
C ASP A 94 -0.19 -5.24 11.37
N PHE A 95 0.84 -4.82 12.08
CA PHE A 95 2.15 -5.46 12.04
C PHE A 95 2.74 -5.53 13.44
N GLN A 96 3.61 -6.51 13.68
CA GLN A 96 4.40 -6.54 14.90
C GLN A 96 5.66 -5.69 14.72
N SER A 97 5.87 -4.74 15.62
CA SER A 97 7.08 -3.94 15.60
C SER A 97 8.30 -4.78 16.01
N THR A 98 9.40 -4.67 15.27
CA THR A 98 10.71 -5.27 15.58
C THR A 98 11.39 -4.58 16.77
N VAL A 99 11.05 -3.32 17.06
CA VAL A 99 11.60 -2.58 18.19
C VAL A 99 10.93 -3.00 19.49
N THR A 100 9.60 -2.99 19.51
CA THR A 100 8.82 -3.13 20.75
C THR A 100 8.12 -4.47 20.91
N TRP A 101 8.08 -5.29 19.85
CA TRP A 101 7.33 -6.55 19.77
C TRP A 101 5.81 -6.40 19.98
N LYS A 102 5.32 -5.15 19.98
CA LYS A 102 3.89 -4.84 20.10
C LYS A 102 3.26 -4.74 18.72
N SER A 103 1.95 -5.02 18.67
CA SER A 103 1.14 -4.76 17.49
C SER A 103 1.01 -3.25 17.29
N GLN A 104 1.28 -2.80 16.07
CA GLN A 104 1.09 -1.45 15.56
C GLN A 104 0.25 -1.50 14.29
N ARG A 105 -0.30 -0.35 13.89
CA ARG A 105 -1.15 -0.25 12.70
C ARG A 105 -0.73 0.91 11.80
N ASP A 106 -0.53 0.60 10.53
CA ASP A 106 -0.37 1.59 9.48
C ASP A 106 -1.71 1.88 8.79
N VAL A 107 -1.97 3.17 8.54
CA VAL A 107 -3.15 3.66 7.80
C VAL A 107 -2.70 4.19 6.45
N LEU A 108 -2.94 3.42 5.40
CA LEU A 108 -2.44 3.65 4.06
C LEU A 108 -3.57 4.09 3.13
N ARG A 109 -3.26 4.99 2.20
CA ARG A 109 -4.24 5.58 1.26
C ARG A 109 -3.79 5.45 -0.18
N CYS A 110 -4.76 5.28 -1.08
CA CYS A 110 -4.56 5.29 -2.53
C CYS A 110 -5.60 6.18 -3.25
N ASN A 111 -5.66 7.45 -2.84
CA ASN A 111 -6.64 8.41 -3.35
C ASN A 111 -6.11 9.14 -4.58
N SER A 112 -6.80 9.00 -5.71
CA SER A 112 -6.46 9.75 -6.93
C SER A 112 -6.74 11.26 -6.84
N SER A 113 -7.63 11.67 -5.92
CA SER A 113 -7.95 13.08 -5.65
C SER A 113 -8.06 13.33 -4.14
N PHE A 114 -6.94 13.66 -3.51
CA PHE A 114 -6.80 14.07 -2.11
C PHE A 114 -6.35 15.54 -2.06
N HIS A 115 -7.25 16.46 -1.69
CA HIS A 115 -7.00 17.90 -1.78
C HIS A 115 -6.48 18.35 -3.16
N ASN A 116 -7.14 17.87 -4.23
CA ASN A 116 -6.78 18.14 -5.63
C ASN A 116 -5.41 17.61 -6.06
N ARG A 117 -4.81 16.68 -5.30
CA ARG A 117 -3.57 15.98 -5.66
C ARG A 117 -3.70 14.48 -5.40
N PRO A 118 -3.07 13.62 -6.20
CA PRO A 118 -3.01 12.21 -5.87
C PRO A 118 -2.23 11.98 -4.57
N ARG A 119 -2.72 11.06 -3.73
CA ARG A 119 -2.00 10.52 -2.57
C ARG A 119 -2.00 9.00 -2.66
N TYR A 120 -0.82 8.46 -2.93
CA TYR A 120 -0.55 7.04 -3.01
C TYR A 120 0.55 6.73 -1.99
N ASP A 121 0.15 6.11 -0.89
CA ASP A 121 1.08 5.69 0.16
C ASP A 121 1.82 4.41 -0.32
N SER A 122 3.03 4.19 0.19
CA SER A 122 3.85 3.02 -0.18
C SER A 122 3.79 1.93 0.88
N VAL A 123 4.06 0.70 0.46
CA VAL A 123 4.06 -0.51 1.29
C VAL A 123 5.36 -1.28 1.13
N ILE A 124 5.73 -1.99 2.19
CA ILE A 124 6.60 -3.16 2.15
C ILE A 124 5.69 -4.38 1.97
N TYR A 125 6.06 -5.27 1.07
CA TYR A 125 5.39 -6.55 0.90
C TYR A 125 6.41 -7.67 0.83
N ASP A 126 6.00 -8.85 1.26
CA ASP A 126 6.81 -10.06 1.19
C ASP A 126 6.85 -10.54 -0.26
N ALA A 127 8.06 -10.68 -0.79
CA ALA A 127 8.33 -11.19 -2.12
C ALA A 127 9.47 -12.21 -2.01
N GLU A 128 9.35 -13.32 -2.75
CA GLU A 128 10.30 -14.46 -2.66
C GLU A 128 11.77 -14.02 -2.80
N ASP A 129 12.05 -13.01 -3.63
CA ASP A 129 13.42 -12.56 -3.95
C ASP A 129 13.89 -11.29 -3.21
N ASP A 130 12.99 -10.55 -2.54
CA ASP A 130 13.32 -9.29 -1.84
C ASP A 130 12.41 -9.12 -0.61
N PRO A 131 12.90 -9.41 0.62
CA PRO A 131 12.12 -9.24 1.85
C PRO A 131 11.84 -7.77 2.19
N LEU A 132 12.43 -6.85 1.43
CA LEU A 132 12.19 -5.41 1.50
C LEU A 132 11.62 -4.90 0.17
N ALA A 133 10.87 -5.75 -0.55
CA ALA A 133 10.17 -5.32 -1.75
C ALA A 133 9.18 -4.20 -1.38
N MET A 134 9.20 -3.15 -2.19
CA MET A 134 8.37 -1.96 -1.95
C MET A 134 7.51 -1.65 -3.15
N GLY A 135 6.32 -1.11 -2.91
CA GLY A 135 5.41 -0.67 -3.96
C GLY A 135 4.58 0.54 -3.52
N GLU A 136 4.27 1.42 -4.47
CA GLU A 136 3.31 2.52 -4.26
C GLU A 136 1.89 2.01 -4.58
N LEU A 137 0.95 2.16 -3.65
CA LEU A 137 -0.42 1.68 -3.81
C LEU A 137 -1.15 2.50 -4.87
N ALA A 138 -1.48 1.88 -6.01
CA ALA A 138 -2.30 2.51 -7.04
C ALA A 138 -3.81 2.26 -6.83
N LEU A 139 -4.17 1.08 -6.30
CA LEU A 139 -5.54 0.68 -6.00
C LEU A 139 -5.52 -0.42 -4.92
N VAL A 140 -6.47 -0.40 -3.98
CA VAL A 140 -6.79 -1.56 -3.13
C VAL A 140 -8.25 -1.92 -3.33
N PHE A 141 -8.57 -3.22 -3.36
CA PHE A 141 -9.92 -3.66 -3.65
C PHE A 141 -10.19 -5.09 -3.18
N ARG A 142 -11.47 -5.37 -2.91
CA ARG A 142 -11.97 -6.74 -2.77
C ARG A 142 -12.45 -7.25 -4.11
N CYS A 143 -11.92 -8.38 -4.56
CA CYS A 143 -12.36 -9.11 -5.75
C CYS A 143 -13.34 -10.21 -5.34
N PHE A 144 -14.46 -10.32 -6.05
CA PHE A 144 -15.48 -11.35 -5.85
C PHE A 144 -15.41 -12.34 -7.00
N LEU A 145 -15.12 -13.59 -6.67
CA LEU A 145 -14.97 -14.68 -7.62
C LEU A 145 -16.31 -15.41 -7.84
N PRO A 146 -16.50 -16.08 -8.99
CA PRO A 146 -17.75 -16.76 -9.32
C PRO A 146 -18.16 -17.83 -8.31
N ASN A 147 -17.19 -18.48 -7.67
CA ASN A 147 -17.43 -19.52 -6.65
C ASN A 147 -17.76 -18.95 -5.26
N ARG A 148 -18.17 -17.68 -5.17
CA ARG A 148 -18.46 -16.94 -3.92
C ARG A 148 -17.25 -16.71 -3.01
N HIS A 149 -16.05 -17.06 -3.46
CA HIS A 149 -14.81 -16.71 -2.77
C HIS A 149 -14.48 -15.23 -2.99
N THR A 150 -13.77 -14.64 -2.04
CA THR A 150 -13.30 -13.25 -2.14
C THR A 150 -11.80 -13.17 -1.93
N LEU A 151 -11.14 -12.31 -2.68
CA LEU A 151 -9.72 -12.02 -2.54
C LEU A 151 -9.53 -10.53 -2.34
N ASP A 152 -8.81 -10.15 -1.29
CA ASP A 152 -8.41 -8.76 -1.10
C ASP A 152 -7.04 -8.55 -1.74
N LEU A 153 -6.98 -7.64 -2.71
CA LEU A 153 -5.82 -7.41 -3.56
C LEU A 153 -5.43 -5.93 -3.58
N ALA A 154 -4.16 -5.67 -3.84
CA ALA A 154 -3.66 -4.35 -4.23
C ALA A 154 -3.08 -4.38 -5.64
N MET A 155 -3.28 -3.30 -6.39
CA MET A 155 -2.48 -2.95 -7.55
C MET A 155 -1.41 -1.94 -7.11
N ILE A 156 -0.14 -2.27 -7.35
CA ILE A 156 0.99 -1.45 -6.94
C ILE A 156 1.87 -1.05 -8.12
N ARG A 157 2.58 0.07 -7.97
CA ARG A 157 3.72 0.43 -8.82
C ARG A 157 4.99 -0.02 -8.08
N PRO A 158 5.65 -1.11 -8.50
CA PRO A 158 6.75 -1.66 -7.74
C PRO A 158 7.99 -0.76 -7.81
N PHE A 159 8.77 -0.78 -6.74
CA PHE A 159 10.08 -0.18 -6.69
C PHE A 159 11.16 -1.25 -6.84
N ARG A 160 12.37 -0.84 -7.26
CA ARG A 160 13.57 -1.66 -7.26
C ARG A 160 14.70 -0.95 -6.51
N SER A 161 15.64 -1.71 -5.96
CA SER A 161 16.88 -1.14 -5.44
C SER A 161 17.62 -0.38 -6.55
N SER A 162 18.15 0.78 -6.20
CA SER A 162 18.95 1.59 -7.11
C SER A 162 20.41 1.55 -6.70
N THR A 163 21.31 1.44 -7.68
CA THR A 163 22.74 1.69 -7.52
C THR A 163 23.11 3.13 -7.86
N TRP A 164 22.14 3.93 -8.32
CA TRP A 164 22.35 5.33 -8.61
C TRP A 164 22.27 6.15 -7.32
N HIS A 165 23.17 7.13 -7.22
CA HIS A 165 23.26 8.01 -6.06
C HIS A 165 23.13 9.46 -6.51
N PRO A 166 22.35 10.29 -5.79
CA PRO A 166 22.32 11.73 -6.01
C PRO A 166 23.67 12.34 -5.59
N LYS A 167 23.93 13.57 -6.06
CA LYS A 167 25.13 14.32 -5.66
C LYS A 167 25.12 14.64 -4.16
N THR A 168 23.93 14.79 -3.57
CA THR A 168 23.76 14.97 -2.13
C THR A 168 24.09 13.66 -1.42
N ARG A 169 25.08 13.68 -0.53
CA ARG A 169 25.40 12.54 0.32
C ARG A 169 24.26 12.30 1.30
N THR A 170 23.76 11.08 1.31
CA THR A 170 22.80 10.56 2.28
C THR A 170 23.07 9.08 2.50
N ASP A 171 22.77 8.59 3.70
CA ASP A 171 22.84 7.18 4.06
C ASP A 171 21.49 6.46 3.89
N CYS A 172 20.45 7.17 3.41
CA CYS A 172 19.14 6.59 3.13
C CYS A 172 19.20 5.66 1.90
N PRO A 173 18.62 4.45 1.97
CA PRO A 173 18.46 3.58 0.81
C PRO A 173 17.67 4.26 -0.31
N ILE A 174 18.06 3.97 -1.56
CA ILE A 174 17.42 4.57 -2.75
C ILE A 174 16.65 3.49 -3.50
N ARG A 175 15.39 3.83 -3.80
CA ARG A 175 14.48 3.00 -4.57
C ARG A 175 14.06 3.73 -5.85
N GLU A 176 14.12 3.02 -6.98
CA GLU A 176 13.63 3.51 -8.26
C GLU A 176 12.27 2.90 -8.57
N ARG A 177 11.32 3.73 -8.96
CA ARG A 177 10.02 3.24 -9.39
C ARG A 177 10.15 2.54 -10.74
N LYS A 178 9.66 1.31 -10.84
CA LYS A 178 9.56 0.59 -12.11
C LYS A 178 8.37 1.13 -12.91
N SER A 179 8.48 1.04 -14.24
CA SER A 179 7.35 1.29 -15.12
C SER A 179 6.32 0.16 -14.99
N GLY A 180 5.05 0.52 -15.10
CA GLY A 180 3.94 -0.42 -15.03
C GLY A 180 3.41 -0.66 -13.62
N VAL A 181 2.56 -1.68 -13.51
CA VAL A 181 1.85 -2.07 -12.29
C VAL A 181 1.88 -3.59 -12.16
N MET A 182 1.73 -4.07 -10.93
CA MET A 182 1.51 -5.49 -10.63
C MET A 182 0.44 -5.62 -9.55
N PHE A 183 -0.08 -6.84 -9.40
CA PHE A 183 -1.01 -7.19 -8.34
C PHE A 183 -0.30 -7.96 -7.23
N ILE A 184 -0.72 -7.74 -6.00
CA ILE A 184 -0.33 -8.52 -4.82
C ILE A 184 -1.57 -8.83 -3.99
N ALA A 185 -1.58 -9.99 -3.33
CA ALA A 185 -2.57 -10.28 -2.30
C ALA A 185 -2.24 -9.45 -1.04
N LEU A 186 -3.26 -8.95 -0.36
CA LEU A 186 -3.04 -8.12 0.84
C LEU A 186 -2.41 -8.90 2.00
N GLU A 187 -2.51 -10.23 1.98
CA GLU A 187 -1.80 -11.11 2.92
C GLU A 187 -0.27 -10.97 2.85
N HIS A 188 0.27 -10.55 1.71
CA HIS A 188 1.70 -10.31 1.56
C HIS A 188 2.12 -8.90 1.97
N VAL A 189 1.19 -7.98 2.25
CA VAL A 189 1.56 -6.64 2.72
C VAL A 189 2.04 -6.74 4.17
N VAL A 190 3.28 -6.32 4.40
CA VAL A 190 3.91 -6.38 5.72
C VAL A 190 3.57 -5.13 6.52
N ARG A 191 3.79 -3.95 5.95
CA ARG A 191 3.54 -2.65 6.57
C ARG A 191 3.64 -1.50 5.57
N GLY A 192 3.35 -0.28 6.00
CA GLY A 192 3.61 0.95 5.27
C GLY A 192 5.11 1.28 5.15
N ALA A 193 5.46 2.06 4.14
CA ALA A 193 6.78 2.66 3.98
C ALA A 193 6.68 4.11 3.54
N LEU A 194 7.56 4.96 4.09
CA LEU A 194 7.66 6.36 3.72
C LEU A 194 8.77 6.53 2.68
N LEU A 195 8.37 6.87 1.45
CA LEU A 195 9.29 7.18 0.35
C LEU A 195 9.16 8.66 -0.04
N CYS A 196 10.31 9.33 -0.16
CA CYS A 196 10.37 10.74 -0.52
C CYS A 196 11.06 10.92 -1.89
N PRO A 197 10.45 11.61 -2.87
CA PRO A 197 11.06 11.83 -4.18
C PRO A 197 12.37 12.60 -4.06
N ILE A 198 13.39 12.16 -4.80
CA ILE A 198 14.70 12.84 -4.84
C ILE A 198 14.62 14.02 -5.81
N PHE A 199 14.67 15.23 -5.28
CA PHE A 199 14.64 16.45 -6.09
C PHE A 199 15.82 16.52 -7.06
N GLY A 200 15.55 16.81 -8.32
CA GLY A 200 16.58 16.92 -9.37
C GLY A 200 17.13 15.58 -9.89
N ALA A 201 16.57 14.45 -9.47
CA ALA A 201 16.92 13.16 -10.05
C ALA A 201 16.49 13.07 -11.53
N SER A 202 17.34 12.47 -12.37
CA SER A 202 17.02 12.21 -13.79
C SER A 202 16.07 11.03 -14.01
N ARG A 203 15.55 10.45 -12.93
CA ARG A 203 14.76 9.22 -12.87
C ARG A 203 13.76 9.31 -11.73
N GLU A 204 12.73 8.46 -11.75
CA GLU A 204 11.77 8.33 -10.64
C GLU A 204 12.41 7.63 -9.42
N ALA A 205 13.37 8.30 -8.78
CA ALA A 205 14.08 7.80 -7.60
C ALA A 205 13.58 8.46 -6.31
N PHE A 206 13.59 7.67 -5.24
CA PHE A 206 13.05 8.00 -3.93
C PHE A 206 14.04 7.59 -2.85
N TYR A 207 14.16 8.41 -1.81
CA TYR A 207 14.76 7.99 -0.55
C TYR A 207 13.73 7.18 0.23
N VAL A 208 14.16 6.05 0.78
CA VAL A 208 13.42 5.37 1.84
C VAL A 208 13.75 6.08 3.15
N ILE A 209 12.74 6.63 3.81
CA ILE A 209 12.93 7.39 5.05
C ILE A 209 12.82 6.42 6.24
N ASP A 210 13.95 6.19 6.91
CA ASP A 210 14.08 5.31 8.07
C ASP A 210 14.42 6.05 9.37
N CYS A 211 14.86 7.31 9.27
CA CYS A 211 15.35 8.07 10.42
C CYS A 211 14.28 8.52 11.43
N ILE A 212 12.99 8.46 11.07
CA ILE A 212 11.86 8.82 11.95
C ILE A 212 11.06 7.59 12.41
N ASP A 213 11.46 6.41 11.97
CA ASP A 213 10.75 5.16 12.17
C ASP A 213 11.78 4.09 12.54
N GLU A 214 11.98 3.92 13.86
CA GLU A 214 12.96 2.97 14.42
C GLU A 214 12.71 1.53 13.91
N ASP A 215 11.45 1.17 13.67
CA ASP A 215 11.06 -0.13 13.14
C ASP A 215 11.51 -0.30 11.69
N MET A 216 11.32 0.74 10.87
CA MET A 216 11.79 0.78 9.48
C MET A 216 13.32 0.69 9.43
N PHE A 217 14.01 1.42 10.31
CA PHE A 217 15.46 1.35 10.41
C PHE A 217 15.94 -0.09 10.67
N LEU A 218 15.42 -0.75 11.71
CA LEU A 218 15.82 -2.14 12.00
C LEU A 218 15.56 -3.09 10.81
N ARG A 219 14.43 -2.93 10.11
CA ARG A 219 14.09 -3.76 8.93
C ARG A 219 15.05 -3.54 7.77
N LEU A 220 15.36 -2.28 7.44
CA LEU A 220 16.25 -1.97 6.31
C LEU A 220 17.68 -2.42 6.54
N HIS A 221 18.14 -2.38 7.79
CA HIS A 221 19.51 -2.76 8.15
C HIS A 221 19.66 -4.23 8.56
N GLY A 222 18.56 -5.01 8.57
CA GLY A 222 18.58 -6.43 8.92
C GLY A 222 18.97 -6.70 10.37
N ILE A 223 18.76 -5.74 11.26
CA ILE A 223 19.11 -5.83 12.68
C ILE A 223 17.91 -6.43 13.39
N LYS A 224 18.08 -7.63 13.98
CA LYS A 224 17.07 -8.34 14.77
C LYS A 224 17.48 -8.43 16.22
#